data_AF-A0A8X6RN73-F1
#
_entry.id   AF-A0A8X6RN73-F1
#
_cell.length_a   1.000
_cell.length_b   1.000
_cell.length_c   1.000
_cell.angle_alpha   90.00
_cell.angle_beta   90.00
_cell.angle_gamma   90.00
#
_symmetry.space_group_name_H-M   'P 1'
#
loop_
_entity.id
_entity.type
_entity.pdbx_description
1 polymer ?
#
loop_
_entity_poly.entity_id
_entity_poly.type
_entity_poly.pdbx_seq_one_letter_code
_entity_poly.pdbx_strand_id
1 'polypeptide(L)'
;MLETTTLPAFGNKVSTEYPEIAIATLKSVLPFSSTYLWEVEFSTVATIKTKLRNKLDRCNTLPVVIVSNFQTRWSHLFAKKQAQGSH
;
A
#
# COMPACT_ATOMS: atom_id res chain seq x y z
N MET A 1 42.16 -24.18 -2.44
CA MET A 1 42.31 -23.03 -1.54
C MET A 1 41.33 -21.97 -2.02
N LEU A 2 40.34 -21.58 -1.21
CA LEU A 2 39.38 -20.54 -1.60
C LEU A 2 40.04 -19.19 -1.32
N GLU A 3 40.41 -18.47 -2.37
CA GLU A 3 41.02 -17.15 -2.25
C GLU A 3 39.95 -16.14 -1.81
N THR A 4 40.13 -15.54 -0.63
CA THR A 4 39.26 -14.47 -0.15
C THR A 4 39.69 -13.16 -0.79
N THR A 5 39.02 -12.77 -1.87
CA THR A 5 39.21 -11.46 -2.50
C THR A 5 38.33 -10.41 -1.85
N THR A 6 38.82 -9.18 -1.71
CA THR A 6 38.00 -8.07 -1.19
C THR A 6 36.91 -7.69 -2.20
N LEU A 7 35.75 -7.24 -1.72
CA LEU A 7 34.59 -6.89 -2.56
C LEU A 7 34.94 -5.91 -3.70
N PRO A 8 35.77 -4.86 -3.49
CA PRO A 8 36.15 -3.94 -4.57
C PRO A 8 37.02 -4.61 -5.63
N ALA A 9 37.93 -5.48 -5.22
CA ALA A 9 38.79 -6.23 -6.14
C ALA A 9 37.99 -7.25 -6.95
N PHE A 10 37.00 -7.90 -6.34
CA PHE A 10 36.05 -8.77 -7.04
C PHE A 10 35.23 -8.00 -8.07
N GLY A 11 34.66 -6.85 -7.69
CA GLY A 11 33.87 -6.00 -8.58
C GLY A 11 34.67 -5.50 -9.78
N ASN A 12 35.93 -5.08 -9.56
CA ASN A 12 36.84 -4.68 -10.64
C ASN A 12 37.14 -5.84 -11.58
N LYS A 13 37.44 -7.03 -11.05
CA LYS A 13 37.73 -8.22 -11.86
C LYS A 13 36.53 -8.61 -12.73
N VAL A 14 35.33 -8.65 -12.14
CA VAL A 14 34.09 -8.95 -12.87
C VAL A 14 33.80 -7.87 -13.93
N SER A 15 34.09 -6.61 -13.64
CA SER A 15 33.91 -5.52 -14.59
C SER A 15 34.88 -5.57 -15.77
N THR A 16 36.11 -6.07 -15.55
CA THR A 16 37.08 -6.29 -16.63
C THR A 16 36.76 -7.53 -17.46
N GLU A 17 36.20 -8.58 -16.86
CA GLU A 17 35.89 -9.85 -17.53
C GLU A 17 34.56 -9.77 -18.30
N TYR A 18 33.57 -9.05 -17.77
CA TYR A 18 32.24 -8.88 -18.37
C TYR A 18 31.82 -7.40 -18.37
N PRO A 19 32.43 -6.57 -19.23
CA PRO A 19 32.18 -5.13 -19.24
C PRO A 19 30.71 -4.78 -19.54
N GLU A 20 30.04 -5.54 -20.42
CA GLU A 20 28.63 -5.29 -20.73
C GLU A 20 27.70 -5.54 -19.54
N ILE A 21 27.95 -6.61 -18.77
CA ILE A 21 27.16 -6.96 -17.58
C ILE A 21 27.39 -5.93 -16.48
N ALA A 22 28.63 -5.49 -16.30
CA ALA A 22 28.96 -4.44 -15.32
C ALA A 22 28.30 -3.11 -15.68
N ILE A 23 28.30 -2.72 -16.96
CA ILE A 23 27.61 -1.52 -17.44
C ILE A 23 26.09 -1.64 -17.26
N ALA A 24 25.50 -2.79 -17.58
CA ALA A 24 24.06 -3.03 -17.38
C ALA A 24 23.68 -2.95 -15.90
N THR A 25 24.49 -3.55 -15.02
CA THR A 25 24.31 -3.51 -13.57
C THR A 25 24.45 -2.08 -13.04
N LEU A 26 25.45 -1.32 -13.50
CA LEU A 26 25.62 0.07 -13.13
C LEU A 26 24.43 0.92 -13.59
N LYS A 27 23.94 0.70 -14.82
CA LYS A 27 22.74 1.37 -15.36
C LYS A 27 21.46 1.02 -14.61
N SER A 28 21.34 -0.17 -14.02
CA SER A 28 20.18 -0.51 -13.17
C SER A 28 20.30 0.04 -11.76
N VAL A 29 21.53 0.21 -11.24
CA VAL A 29 21.79 0.74 -9.89
C VAL A 29 21.81 2.28 -9.86
N LEU A 30 22.22 2.95 -10.95
CA LEU A 30 22.19 4.42 -11.11
C LEU A 30 20.81 5.08 -10.89
N PRO A 31 19.70 4.56 -11.44
CA PRO A 31 18.36 5.09 -11.11
C PRO A 31 17.99 4.81 -9.65
N PHE A 32 18.63 3.83 -9.01
CA PHE A 32 18.49 3.56 -7.58
C PHE A 32 19.28 4.52 -6.69
N SER A 33 20.40 5.11 -7.14
CA SER A 33 21.11 6.13 -6.37
C SER A 33 20.50 7.53 -6.51
N SER A 34 19.69 7.74 -7.55
CA SER A 34 18.88 8.95 -7.76
C SER A 34 17.44 8.81 -7.24
N THR A 35 17.19 7.83 -6.36
CA THR A 35 15.88 7.53 -5.75
C THR A 35 15.23 8.71 -5.06
N TYR A 36 15.91 9.83 -4.81
CA TYR A 36 15.27 11.03 -4.32
C TYR A 36 13.98 11.38 -5.10
N LEU A 37 14.01 11.27 -6.43
CA LEU A 37 12.81 11.52 -7.24
C LEU A 37 11.72 10.47 -6.99
N TRP A 38 12.10 9.19 -6.93
CA TRP A 38 11.19 8.08 -6.66
C TRP A 38 10.62 8.11 -5.24
N GLU A 39 11.41 8.51 -4.26
CA GLU A 39 11.05 8.69 -2.86
C GLU A 39 10.06 9.85 -2.71
N VAL A 40 10.27 10.95 -3.43
CA VAL A 40 9.35 12.10 -3.45
C VAL A 40 8.01 11.72 -4.10
N GLU A 41 8.04 11.03 -5.24
CA GLU A 41 6.82 10.56 -5.92
C GLU A 41 6.07 9.54 -5.05
N PHE A 42 6.79 8.56 -4.47
CA PHE A 42 6.22 7.57 -3.57
C PHE A 42 5.64 8.21 -2.30
N SER A 43 6.35 9.16 -1.69
CA SER A 43 5.88 9.92 -0.52
C SER A 43 4.62 10.74 -0.84
N THR A 44 4.56 11.31 -2.05
CA THR A 44 3.41 12.07 -2.55
C THR A 44 2.20 11.15 -2.71
N VAL A 45 2.37 10.00 -3.37
CA VAL A 45 1.32 8.98 -3.55
C VAL A 45 0.85 8.41 -2.21
N ALA A 46 1.77 8.13 -1.29
CA ALA A 46 1.45 7.66 0.06
C ALA A 46 0.66 8.71 0.85
N THR A 47 1.03 9.99 0.74
CA THR A 47 0.31 11.09 1.38
C THR A 47 -1.10 11.26 0.83
N ILE A 48 -1.27 11.21 -0.50
CA ILE A 48 -2.59 11.27 -1.15
C ILE A 48 -3.46 10.10 -0.71
N LYS A 49 -2.91 8.88 -0.72
CA LYS A 49 -3.61 7.66 -0.32
C LYS A 49 -4.06 7.71 1.15
N THR A 50 -3.21 8.19 2.04
CA THR A 50 -3.53 8.37 3.47
C THR A 50 -4.60 9.44 3.67
N LYS A 51 -4.49 10.60 2.99
CA LYS A 51 -5.51 11.66 3.03
C LYS A 51 -6.87 11.17 2.53
N LEU A 52 -6.90 10.35 1.48
CA LEU A 52 -8.14 9.78 0.96
C LEU A 52 -8.79 8.81 1.96
N ARG A 53 -8.01 7.92 2.58
CA ARG A 53 -8.51 7.00 3.61
C ARG A 53 -9.06 7.74 4.83
N ASN A 54 -8.35 8.75 5.33
CA ASN A 54 -8.81 9.58 6.46
C ASN A 54 -10.09 10.38 6.14
N LYS A 55 -10.38 10.66 4.86
CA LYS A 55 -11.66 11.25 4.43
C LYS A 55 -12.76 10.20 4.38
N LEU A 56 -12.46 9.00 3.91
CA LEU A 56 -13.42 7.89 3.85
C LEU A 56 -13.84 7.44 5.26
N ASP A 57 -12.91 7.36 6.21
CA ASP A 57 -13.21 7.02 7.60
C ASP A 57 -14.14 8.06 8.26
N ARG A 58 -13.93 9.35 7.99
CA ARG A 58 -14.87 10.41 8.42
C ARG A 58 -16.23 10.28 7.75
N CYS A 59 -16.26 9.88 6.48
CA CYS A 59 -17.51 9.63 5.76
C CYS A 59 -18.23 8.42 6.35
N ASN A 60 -17.57 7.32 6.68
CA ASN A 60 -18.20 6.10 7.21
C ASN A 60 -18.96 6.32 8.54
N THR A 61 -18.56 7.31 9.34
CA THR A 61 -19.30 7.67 10.56
C THR A 61 -20.62 8.39 10.26
N LEU A 62 -20.70 9.12 9.14
CA LEU A 62 -21.90 9.90 8.78
C LEU A 62 -23.13 9.02 8.47
N PRO A 63 -23.06 7.94 7.67
CA PRO A 63 -24.17 7.02 7.45
C PRO A 63 -24.66 6.40 8.76
N VAL A 64 -23.76 6.00 9.66
CA VAL A 64 -24.16 5.40 10.95
C VAL A 64 -24.93 6.40 11.81
N VAL A 65 -24.47 7.66 11.88
CA VAL A 65 -25.15 8.73 12.62
C VAL A 65 -26.48 9.12 11.96
N ILE A 66 -26.55 9.16 10.62
CA ILE A 66 -27.78 9.46 9.90
C ILE A 66 -28.82 8.34 10.09
N VAL A 67 -28.38 7.07 10.04
CA VAL A 67 -29.23 5.89 10.24
C VAL A 67 -29.65 5.77 11.72
N SER A 68 -28.81 6.14 12.68
CA SER A 68 -29.15 6.10 14.11
C SER A 68 -30.11 7.21 14.54
N ASN A 69 -30.04 8.39 13.91
CA ASN A 69 -30.96 9.50 14.17
C ASN A 69 -32.32 9.34 13.46
N PHE A 70 -32.44 8.37 12.53
CA PHE A 70 -33.74 7.97 12.00
C PHE A 70 -34.45 7.13 13.06
N GLN A 71 -35.25 7.78 13.89
CA GLN A 71 -36.02 7.14 14.97
C GLN A 71 -36.71 5.89 14.43
N THR A 72 -36.20 4.74 14.83
CA THR A 72 -36.52 3.46 14.24
C THR A 72 -37.98 3.14 14.54
N ARG A 73 -38.84 3.19 13.52
CA ARG A 73 -40.25 2.75 13.58
C ARG A 73 -40.36 1.23 13.65
N TRP A 74 -39.60 0.59 14.54
CA TRP A 74 -39.61 -0.86 14.77
C TRP A 74 -41.01 -1.39 15.04
N SER A 75 -41.86 -0.59 15.69
CA SER A 75 -43.27 -0.90 15.95
C SER A 75 -44.05 -1.28 14.69
N HIS A 76 -43.72 -0.71 13.52
CA HIS A 76 -44.38 -1.05 12.25
C HIS A 76 -43.85 -2.35 11.61
N LEU A 77 -42.61 -2.73 11.90
CA LEU A 77 -42.02 -3.99 11.44
C LEU A 77 -42.54 -5.19 12.24
N PHE A 78 -42.72 -5.03 13.55
CA PHE A 78 -43.25 -6.08 14.43
C PHE A 78 -44.77 -6.30 14.27
N ALA A 79 -45.52 -5.30 13.79
CA ALA A 79 -46.96 -5.42 13.56
C ALA A 79 -47.35 -6.51 12.53
N LYS A 80 -46.41 -6.96 11.68
CA LYS A 80 -46.66 -7.95 10.62
C LYS A 80 -46.08 -9.34 10.91
N LYS A 81 -45.55 -9.60 12.10
CA LYS A 81 -44.82 -10.85 12.38
C LYS A 81 -45.45 -11.64 13.52
N GLN A 82 -46.42 -12.51 13.17
CA GLN A 82 -46.52 -13.92 13.59
C GLN A 82 -47.95 -14.43 13.30
N ALA A 83 -48.12 -15.20 12.20
CA ALA A 83 -49.40 -15.77 11.76
C ALA A 83 -49.42 -17.31 11.82
N GLN A 84 -48.51 -17.92 12.57
CA GLN A 84 -48.49 -19.36 12.81
C GLN A 84 -48.38 -19.57 14.31
N GLY A 85 -49.51 -19.91 14.94
CA GLY A 85 -49.52 -20.42 16.31
C GLY A 85 -48.85 -21.78 16.32
N SER A 86 -47.89 -22.00 17.22
CA SER A 86 -47.38 -23.34 17.46
C SER A 86 -48.48 -24.19 18.08
N HIS A 87 -48.62 -25.42 17.57
CA HIS A 87 -49.46 -26.49 18.09
C HIS A 87 -48.95 -26.99 19.47
#